data_AF-A0A1Y1CLE3-F1
#
_entry.id   AF-A0A1Y1CLE3-F1
#
_cell.length_a   1.000
_cell.length_b   1.000
_cell.length_c   1.000
_cell.angle_alpha   90.00
_cell.angle_beta   90.00
_cell.angle_gamma   90.00
#
_symmetry.space_group_name_H-M   'P 1'
#
loop_
_entity.id
_entity.type
_entity.pdbx_description
1 polymer ?
#
loop_
_entity_poly.entity_id
_entity_poly.type
_entity_poly.pdbx_seq_one_letter_code
_entity_poly.pdbx_strand_id
1 'polypeptide(L)'
;MNSSHYLCNENSNIKQFIAMDQDDFDAIKKIKKENKQAYNPWSRKDDDELINLFFDGVAVGEMAIKLKRTKGAIRARIRKMELIHIKKKDSPSAK
;
A
#
# COMPACT_ATOMS: atom_id res chain seq x y z
N MET A 1 42.64 -12.08 -12.78
CA MET A 1 42.50 -11.06 -13.84
C MET A 1 41.05 -10.60 -13.94
N ASN A 2 40.88 -9.36 -14.41
CA ASN A 2 39.63 -8.59 -14.65
C ASN A 2 39.11 -7.89 -13.38
N SER A 3 39.68 -6.75 -12.97
CA SER A 3 39.68 -5.44 -13.65
C SER A 3 38.27 -4.93 -13.94
N SER A 4 37.73 -4.15 -13.00
CA SER A 4 36.81 -3.06 -13.32
C SER A 4 36.93 -2.01 -12.21
N HIS A 5 38.08 -1.33 -12.22
CA HIS A 5 38.32 -0.16 -11.40
C HIS A 5 37.77 1.04 -12.18
N TYR A 6 36.51 1.43 -11.93
CA TYR A 6 36.00 2.70 -12.43
C TYR A 6 36.41 3.80 -11.47
N LEU A 7 37.48 4.52 -11.81
CA LEU A 7 37.76 5.86 -11.27
C LEU A 7 37.26 6.90 -12.27
N CYS A 8 36.35 7.77 -11.82
CA CYS A 8 36.03 9.13 -12.27
C CYS A 8 34.88 9.60 -11.35
N ASN A 9 34.80 10.77 -10.75
CA ASN A 9 35.61 11.98 -10.71
C ASN A 9 35.15 12.75 -9.45
N GLU A 10 36.03 13.57 -8.87
CA GLU A 10 35.82 14.35 -7.66
C GLU A 10 34.62 15.30 -7.79
N ASN A 11 33.58 15.07 -7.01
CA ASN A 11 32.73 16.12 -6.46
C ASN A 11 32.41 15.69 -5.03
N SER A 12 33.04 16.38 -4.08
CA SER A 12 32.84 16.19 -2.66
C SER A 12 31.34 16.26 -2.33
N ASN A 13 30.88 15.27 -1.57
CA ASN A 13 29.56 15.18 -0.93
C ASN A 13 28.47 14.27 -1.56
N ILE A 14 28.85 13.08 -2.06
CA ILE A 14 27.91 11.94 -2.13
C ILE A 14 28.65 10.67 -1.69
N LYS A 15 28.91 10.52 -0.39
CA LYS A 15 29.29 9.25 0.21
C LYS A 15 28.27 8.87 1.28
N GLN A 16 27.20 8.23 0.84
CA GLN A 16 26.53 7.15 1.58
C GLN A 16 25.48 6.50 0.66
N PHE A 17 25.98 5.72 -0.29
CA PHE A 17 25.15 4.69 -0.92
C PHE A 17 25.01 3.60 0.15
N ILE A 18 23.85 3.52 0.81
CA ILE A 18 23.58 2.51 1.83
C ILE A 18 23.64 1.15 1.13
N ALA A 19 24.70 0.39 1.39
CA ALA A 19 24.72 -1.02 1.03
C ALA A 19 23.57 -1.67 1.80
N MET A 20 22.57 -2.17 1.07
CA MET A 20 21.44 -2.86 1.67
C MET A 20 21.96 -4.15 2.30
N ASP A 21 21.92 -4.22 3.63
CA ASP A 21 22.40 -5.38 4.36
C ASP A 21 21.52 -6.61 4.06
N GLN A 22 22.12 -7.79 4.09
CA GLN A 22 21.47 -9.06 3.73
C GLN A 22 20.19 -9.32 4.56
N ASP A 23 20.16 -8.81 5.80
CA ASP A 23 19.04 -8.95 6.73
C ASP A 23 17.78 -8.16 6.29
N ASP A 24 17.96 -6.98 5.67
CA ASP A 24 16.84 -6.18 5.15
C ASP A 24 16.17 -6.87 3.97
N PHE A 25 16.96 -7.52 3.11
CA PHE A 25 16.45 -8.28 1.97
C PHE A 25 15.55 -9.44 2.43
N ASP A 26 15.97 -10.18 3.46
CA ASP A 26 15.20 -11.30 4.00
C ASP A 26 13.94 -10.84 4.75
N ALA A 27 14.00 -9.70 5.45
CA ALA A 27 12.83 -9.07 6.06
C ALA A 27 11.77 -8.68 5.01
N ILE A 28 12.19 -8.00 3.92
CA ILE A 28 11.31 -7.63 2.81
C ILE A 28 10.71 -8.88 2.15
N LYS A 29 11.52 -9.92 1.93
CA LYS A 29 11.08 -11.20 1.34
C LYS A 29 10.05 -11.91 2.21
N LYS A 30 10.21 -11.88 3.53
CA LYS A 30 9.25 -12.43 4.50
C LYS A 30 7.91 -11.68 4.44
N ILE A 31 7.95 -10.34 4.48
CA ILE A 31 6.76 -9.49 4.34
C ILE A 31 6.03 -9.77 3.01
N LYS A 32 6.76 -9.92 1.90
CA LYS A 32 6.19 -10.27 0.58
C LYS A 32 5.52 -11.65 0.58
N LYS A 33 6.13 -12.64 1.23
CA LYS A 33 5.61 -14.02 1.32
C LYS A 33 4.33 -14.08 2.17
N GLU A 34 4.28 -13.32 3.26
CA GLU A 34 3.13 -13.25 4.16
C GLU A 34 1.97 -12.43 3.58
N ASN A 35 2.29 -11.39 2.78
CA ASN A 35 1.32 -10.50 2.17
C ASN A 35 1.22 -10.66 0.64
N LYS A 36 1.22 -11.90 0.12
CA LYS A 36 1.12 -12.15 -1.33
C LYS A 36 -0.04 -11.43 -1.99
N GLN A 37 -1.17 -11.33 -1.29
CA GLN A 37 -2.36 -10.64 -1.78
C GLN A 37 -2.16 -9.11 -1.85
N ALA A 38 -1.23 -8.51 -1.09
CA ALA A 38 -1.04 -7.05 -1.09
C ALA A 38 -0.60 -6.47 -2.44
N TYR A 39 0.05 -7.28 -3.29
CA TYR A 39 0.49 -6.87 -4.64
C TYR A 39 -0.48 -7.25 -5.75
N ASN A 40 -1.56 -7.99 -5.45
CA ASN A 40 -2.54 -8.32 -6.47
C ASN A 40 -3.29 -7.06 -6.91
N PRO A 41 -3.57 -6.90 -8.22
CA PRO A 41 -4.42 -5.82 -8.70
C PRO A 41 -5.79 -5.89 -8.00
N TRP A 42 -6.40 -4.73 -7.77
CA TRP A 42 -7.76 -4.65 -7.23
C TRP A 42 -8.73 -5.17 -8.30
N SER A 43 -9.49 -6.21 -7.97
CA SER A 43 -10.57 -6.67 -8.84
C SER A 43 -11.82 -5.83 -8.62
N ARG A 44 -12.75 -5.84 -9.58
CA ARG A 44 -14.06 -5.18 -9.40
C ARG A 44 -14.80 -5.73 -8.17
N LYS A 45 -14.72 -7.03 -7.92
CA LYS A 45 -15.34 -7.66 -6.74
C LYS A 45 -14.75 -7.13 -5.42
N ASP A 46 -13.43 -6.93 -5.37
CA ASP A 46 -12.78 -6.35 -4.20
C ASP A 46 -13.23 -4.90 -3.97
N ASP A 47 -13.43 -4.15 -5.05
CA ASP A 47 -13.94 -2.78 -4.98
C ASP A 47 -15.40 -2.75 -4.51
N ASP A 48 -16.26 -3.61 -5.06
CA ASP A 48 -17.68 -3.71 -4.66
C ASP A 48 -17.81 -4.09 -3.18
N GLU A 49 -17.01 -5.06 -2.72
CA GLU A 49 -17.00 -5.48 -1.32
C GLU A 49 -16.44 -4.37 -0.41
N LEU A 50 -15.37 -3.68 -0.82
CA LEU A 50 -14.83 -2.53 -0.09
C LEU A 50 -15.87 -1.39 0.03
N ILE A 51 -16.60 -1.11 -1.04
CA ILE A 51 -17.64 -0.08 -1.07
C ILE A 51 -18.76 -0.43 -0.08
N ASN A 52 -19.25 -1.66 -0.12
CA ASN A 52 -20.29 -2.13 0.79
C ASN A 52 -19.83 -2.01 2.25
N LEU A 53 -18.64 -2.52 2.58
CA LEU A 53 -18.08 -2.42 3.93
C LEU A 53 -17.90 -0.96 4.39
N PHE A 54 -17.52 -0.06 3.46
CA PHE A 54 -17.35 1.36 3.76
C PHE A 54 -18.69 2.04 4.07
N PHE A 55 -19.74 1.76 3.29
CA PHE A 55 -21.08 2.29 3.54
C PHE A 55 -21.76 1.70 4.78
N ASP A 56 -21.44 0.45 5.11
CA ASP A 56 -21.85 -0.20 6.36
C ASP A 56 -21.14 0.38 7.60
N GLY A 57 -20.18 1.30 7.41
CA GLY A 57 -19.44 1.94 8.50
C GLY A 57 -18.41 1.03 9.18
N VAL A 58 -18.01 -0.06 8.53
CA VAL A 58 -17.03 -1.02 9.06
C VAL A 58 -15.67 -0.33 9.25
N ALA A 59 -14.99 -0.64 10.35
CA ALA A 59 -13.69 -0.05 10.63
C ALA A 59 -12.63 -0.52 9.61
N VAL A 60 -11.69 0.36 9.26
CA VAL A 60 -10.59 0.05 8.30
C VAL A 60 -9.79 -1.19 8.70
N GLY A 61 -9.65 -1.45 10.00
CA GLY A 61 -8.99 -2.65 10.50
C GLY A 61 -9.73 -3.95 10.15
N GLU A 62 -11.04 -3.94 10.23
CA GLU A 62 -11.88 -5.10 9.90
C GLU A 62 -11.98 -5.28 8.38
N MET A 63 -12.10 -4.18 7.63
CA MET A 63 -12.03 -4.21 6.15
C MET A 63 -10.73 -4.84 5.65
N ALA A 64 -9.61 -4.51 6.29
CA ALA A 64 -8.30 -5.08 5.98
C ALA A 64 -8.27 -6.61 6.21
N ILE A 65 -8.86 -7.08 7.31
CA ILE A 65 -8.95 -8.52 7.62
C ILE A 65 -9.83 -9.24 6.59
N LYS A 66 -11.04 -8.72 6.30
CA LYS A 66 -11.99 -9.33 5.36
C LYS A 66 -11.42 -9.44 3.95
N LEU A 67 -10.85 -8.35 3.44
CA LEU A 67 -10.27 -8.30 2.09
C LEU A 67 -8.85 -8.89 2.01
N LYS A 68 -8.29 -9.35 3.14
CA LYS A 68 -6.90 -9.85 3.25
C LYS A 68 -5.88 -8.87 2.67
N ARG A 69 -6.08 -7.58 2.92
CA ARG A 69 -5.21 -6.47 2.49
C ARG A 69 -4.69 -5.71 3.70
N THR A 70 -3.62 -4.93 3.50
CA THR A 70 -3.11 -4.07 4.58
C THR A 70 -4.00 -2.85 4.77
N LYS A 71 -4.05 -2.30 6.00
CA LYS A 71 -4.80 -1.07 6.31
C LYS A 71 -4.38 0.10 5.40
N GLY A 72 -3.10 0.18 5.04
CA GLY A 72 -2.57 1.18 4.11
C GLY A 72 -3.16 1.03 2.70
N ALA A 73 -3.26 -0.20 2.19
CA ALA A 73 -3.86 -0.49 0.89
C ALA A 73 -5.36 -0.11 0.85
N ILE A 74 -6.11 -0.44 1.92
CA ILE A 74 -7.51 -0.02 2.05
C ILE A 74 -7.65 1.50 1.98
N ARG A 75 -6.89 2.25 2.79
CA ARG A 75 -6.92 3.73 2.79
C ARG A 75 -6.55 4.32 1.44
N ALA A 76 -5.49 3.80 0.82
CA ALA A 76 -5.07 4.26 -0.51
C ALA A 76 -6.17 4.00 -1.55
N ARG A 77 -6.86 2.87 -1.48
CA ARG A 77 -7.94 2.54 -2.40
C ARG A 77 -9.17 3.41 -2.20
N ILE A 78 -9.61 3.62 -0.95
CA ILE A 78 -10.71 4.53 -0.62
C ILE A 78 -10.44 5.95 -1.16
N ARG A 79 -9.20 6.45 -1.02
CA ARG A 79 -8.79 7.74 -1.60
C ARG A 79 -8.84 7.74 -3.13
N LYS A 80 -8.30 6.68 -3.77
CA LYS A 80 -8.28 6.55 -5.24
C LYS A 80 -9.68 6.45 -5.85
N MET A 81 -10.62 5.83 -5.13
CA MET A 81 -12.02 5.69 -5.52
C MET A 81 -12.85 6.94 -5.13
N GLU A 82 -12.22 7.98 -4.57
CA GLU A 82 -12.84 9.22 -4.09
C GLU A 82 -14.03 9.03 -3.13
N LEU A 83 -14.18 7.86 -2.49
CA LEU A 83 -15.27 7.54 -1.56
C LEU A 83 -15.36 8.52 -0.39
N ILE A 84 -14.25 9.21 -0.08
CA ILE A 84 -14.19 10.29 0.92
C ILE A 84 -15.12 11.48 0.59
N HIS A 85 -15.42 11.72 -0.70
CA HIS A 85 -16.31 12.80 -1.14
C HIS A 85 -17.77 12.34 -1.31
N ILE A 86 -18.04 11.03 -1.23
CA ILE A 86 -19.38 10.42 -1.43
C ILE A 86 -20.13 10.24 -0.11
N LYS A 87 -19.62 10.74 1.04
CA LYS A 87 -20.45 10.94 2.23
C LYS A 87 -21.53 11.98 1.88
N LYS A 88 -22.66 11.50 1.33
CA LYS A 88 -23.92 12.18 1.07
C LYS A 88 -24.12 13.33 2.09
N LYS A 89 -24.10 14.61 1.70
CA LYS A 89 -25.23 15.33 1.08
C LYS A 89 -26.50 14.48 1.01
N ASP A 90 -27.44 14.82 1.89
CA ASP A 90 -28.83 14.34 1.98
C ASP A 90 -29.09 13.29 3.06
N SER A 91 -29.23 13.77 4.30
CA SER A 91 -30.34 13.32 5.16
C SER A 91 -31.54 14.25 4.89
N PRO A 92 -32.60 13.82 4.19
CA PRO A 92 -33.91 14.43 4.36
C PRO A 92 -34.59 13.73 5.53
N SER A 93 -34.50 14.32 6.71
CA SER A 93 -35.41 14.03 7.82
C SER A 93 -36.02 15.38 8.21
N ALA A 94 -37.09 15.83 7.55
CA ALA A 94 -38.45 15.31 7.65
C ALA A 94 -38.97 15.28 9.10
N LYS A 95 -39.11 16.45 9.72
CA LYS A 95 -40.37 17.06 10.17
C LYS A 95 -40.09 18.38 10.89
#